data_AF-A0A7D5VHI2-F1
#
_entry.id   AF-A0A7D5VHI2-F1
#
_cell.length_a   1.000
_cell.length_b   1.000
_cell.length_c   1.000
_cell.angle_alpha   90.00
_cell.angle_beta   90.00
_cell.angle_gamma   90.00
#
_symmetry.space_group_name_H-M   'P 1'
#
loop_
_entity.id
_entity.type
_entity.pdbx_description
1 polymer ?
#
loop_
_entity_poly.entity_id
_entity_poly.type
_entity_poly.pdbx_seq_one_letter_code
_entity_poly.pdbx_strand_id
1 'polypeptide(L)'
;MRLAEFLTRVQDRGEYRSQEEAEHVSEAVLWTLATRISPREADGLAARLPAPLDEALHRDRGRAETFGREEFLRRVAQQTGARPRTAEWDVGAVLSTVADAVSGDELDDLLARLPNGYAELFGRPEPG
;
A
#
# COMPACT_ATOMS: atom_id res chain seq x y z
N MET A 1 12.46 -8.83 -0.83
CA MET A 1 12.05 -9.14 0.56
C MET A 1 11.31 -10.48 0.58
N ARG A 2 11.33 -11.27 1.67
CA ARG A 2 10.51 -12.51 1.77
C ARG A 2 9.12 -12.20 2.34
N LEU A 3 8.10 -13.03 2.06
CA LEU A 3 6.73 -12.84 2.58
C LEU A 3 6.69 -12.74 4.10
N ALA A 4 7.27 -13.71 4.82
CA ALA A 4 7.28 -13.69 6.28
C ALA A 4 7.93 -12.43 6.85
N GLU A 5 8.97 -11.91 6.20
CA GLU A 5 9.62 -10.66 6.62
C GLU A 5 8.73 -9.44 6.37
N PHE A 6 8.04 -9.40 5.22
CA PHE A 6 7.05 -8.36 4.92
C PHE A 6 5.92 -8.38 5.97
N LEU A 7 5.31 -9.54 6.21
CA LEU A 7 4.19 -9.69 7.13
C LEU A 7 4.58 -9.41 8.58
N THR A 8 5.77 -9.80 9.03
CA THR A 8 6.28 -9.44 10.35
C THR A 8 6.41 -7.91 10.49
N ARG A 9 6.97 -7.22 9.49
CA ARG A 9 7.09 -5.75 9.54
C ARG A 9 5.73 -5.06 9.55
N VAL A 10 4.78 -5.54 8.75
CA VAL A 10 3.40 -5.01 8.76
C VAL A 10 2.72 -5.30 10.09
N GLN A 11 2.87 -6.50 10.63
CA GLN A 11 2.35 -6.87 11.94
C GLN A 11 2.90 -5.97 13.05
N ASP A 12 4.20 -5.74 13.08
CA ASP A 12 4.85 -4.90 14.09
C ASP A 12 4.39 -3.45 14.00
N ARG A 13 4.23 -2.92 12.78
CA ARG A 13 3.77 -1.54 12.55
C ARG A 13 2.28 -1.35 12.80
N GLY A 14 1.47 -2.33 12.41
CA GLY A 14 0.02 -2.33 12.54
C GLY A 14 -0.49 -2.78 13.91
N GLU A 15 0.39 -3.36 14.74
CA GLU A 15 0.05 -4.03 16.00
C GLU A 15 -1.01 -5.14 15.82
N TYR A 16 -0.91 -5.89 14.73
CA TYR A 16 -1.87 -6.96 14.40
C TYR A 16 -1.67 -8.20 15.28
N ARG A 17 -2.78 -8.91 15.54
CA ARG A 17 -2.79 -10.09 16.40
C ARG A 17 -2.28 -11.35 15.70
N SER A 18 -2.22 -11.33 14.37
CA SER A 18 -1.70 -12.45 13.57
C SER A 18 -1.08 -11.96 12.25
N GLN A 19 -0.25 -12.81 11.63
CA GLN A 19 0.24 -12.58 10.28
C GLN A 19 -0.88 -12.66 9.23
N GLU A 20 -1.93 -13.42 9.49
CA GLU A 20 -3.11 -13.51 8.61
C GLU A 20 -3.88 -12.18 8.56
N GLU A 21 -4.01 -11.48 9.68
CA GLU A 21 -4.58 -10.14 9.74
C GLU A 21 -3.69 -9.13 8.98
N ALA A 22 -2.36 -9.21 9.17
CA ALA A 22 -1.40 -8.39 8.43
C ALA A 22 -1.47 -8.64 6.92
N GLU A 23 -1.60 -9.89 6.48
CA GLU A 23 -1.72 -10.27 5.08
C GLU A 23 -3.02 -9.75 4.46
N HIS A 24 -4.16 -9.95 5.14
CA HIS A 24 -5.45 -9.46 4.67
C HIS A 24 -5.49 -7.93 4.49
N VAL A 25 -4.93 -7.20 5.46
CA VAL A 25 -4.82 -5.74 5.36
C VAL A 25 -3.86 -5.34 4.23
N SER A 26 -2.73 -6.04 4.09
CA SER A 26 -1.76 -5.79 3.01
C SER A 26 -2.40 -5.96 1.64
N GLU A 27 -3.15 -7.04 1.43
CA GLU A 27 -3.88 -7.28 0.18
C GLU A 27 -4.88 -6.15 -0.09
N ALA A 28 -5.66 -5.72 0.90
CA ALA A 28 -6.65 -4.65 0.72
C ALA A 28 -6.00 -3.31 0.33
N VAL A 29 -4.90 -2.95 0.98
CA VAL A 29 -4.15 -1.72 0.70
C VAL A 29 -3.49 -1.78 -0.68
N LEU A 30 -2.80 -2.87 -1.00
CA LEU A 30 -2.15 -3.07 -2.30
C LEU A 30 -3.19 -3.11 -3.43
N TRP A 31 -4.34 -3.73 -3.18
CA TRP A 31 -5.46 -3.76 -4.11
C TRP A 31 -5.97 -2.33 -4.39
N THR A 32 -6.09 -1.49 -3.35
CA THR A 32 -6.54 -0.10 -3.51
C THR A 32 -5.49 0.73 -4.24
N LEU A 33 -4.20 0.54 -3.91
CA LEU A 33 -3.08 1.20 -4.57
C LEU A 33 -3.03 0.88 -6.06
N ALA A 34 -3.21 -0.39 -6.43
CA ALA A 34 -3.27 -0.83 -7.82
C ALA A 34 -4.35 -0.11 -8.64
N THR A 35 -5.51 0.23 -8.03
CA THR A 35 -6.55 1.02 -8.72
C THR A 35 -6.19 2.48 -8.91
N ARG A 36 -5.28 3.00 -8.07
CA ARG A 36 -4.86 4.40 -8.08
C ARG A 36 -3.72 4.66 -9.06
N ILE A 37 -2.81 3.72 -9.22
CA ILE A 37 -1.57 3.91 -9.99
C ILE A 37 -1.71 3.35 -11.41
N SER A 38 -0.80 3.72 -12.29
CA SER A 38 -0.77 3.15 -13.64
C SER A 38 -0.39 1.67 -13.61
N PRO A 39 -0.82 0.86 -14.60
CA PRO A 39 -0.43 -0.55 -14.68
C PRO A 39 1.09 -0.76 -14.62
N ARG A 40 1.86 0.13 -15.24
CA ARG A 40 3.33 0.09 -15.21
C ARG A 40 3.90 0.26 -13.80
N GLU A 41 3.33 1.14 -13.00
CA GLU A 41 3.75 1.34 -11.61
C GLU A 41 3.35 0.14 -10.74
N ALA A 42 2.15 -0.41 -10.96
CA ALA A 42 1.71 -1.62 -10.29
C ALA A 42 2.63 -2.81 -10.59
N ASP A 43 3.02 -2.99 -11.85
CA ASP A 43 3.98 -4.04 -12.25
C ASP A 43 5.37 -3.84 -11.61
N GLY A 44 5.82 -2.58 -11.51
CA GLY A 44 7.08 -2.24 -10.84
C GLY A 44 7.07 -2.62 -9.36
N LEU A 45 6.01 -2.26 -8.64
CA LEU A 45 5.80 -2.65 -7.24
C LEU A 45 5.68 -4.17 -7.10
N ALA A 46 4.92 -4.83 -7.97
CA ALA A 46 4.71 -6.27 -7.92
C ALA A 46 6.03 -7.05 -8.03
N ALA A 47 6.94 -6.58 -8.89
CA ALA A 47 8.27 -7.18 -9.03
C ALA A 47 9.15 -7.10 -7.76
N ARG A 48 8.77 -6.30 -6.76
CA ARG A 48 9.49 -6.12 -5.49
C ARG A 48 8.79 -6.77 -4.30
N LEU A 49 7.53 -7.10 -4.45
CA LEU A 49 6.74 -7.72 -3.40
C LEU A 49 6.77 -9.26 -3.53
N PRO A 50 6.72 -9.97 -2.39
CA PRO A 50 6.66 -11.42 -2.40
C PRO A 50 5.23 -11.92 -2.68
N ALA A 51 5.09 -13.04 -3.37
CA ALA A 51 3.81 -13.74 -3.47
C ALA A 51 3.26 -14.14 -2.10
N PRO A 52 1.92 -14.07 -1.88
CA PRO A 52 0.88 -13.73 -2.86
C PRO A 52 0.56 -12.21 -2.97
N LEU A 53 1.34 -11.33 -2.34
CA LEU A 53 1.03 -9.89 -2.30
C LEU A 53 1.18 -9.19 -3.66
N ASP A 54 2.04 -9.71 -4.52
CA ASP A 54 2.20 -9.26 -5.92
C ASP A 54 0.92 -9.47 -6.74
N GLU A 55 0.15 -10.54 -6.48
CA GLU A 55 -1.11 -10.81 -7.15
C GLU A 55 -2.16 -9.72 -6.90
N ALA A 56 -2.13 -9.08 -5.72
CA ALA A 56 -3.01 -7.96 -5.41
C ALA A 56 -2.79 -6.77 -6.35
N LEU A 57 -1.56 -6.61 -6.88
CA LEU A 57 -1.19 -5.56 -7.82
C LEU A 57 -1.51 -5.92 -9.28
N HIS A 58 -1.52 -7.21 -9.63
CA HIS A 58 -1.76 -7.68 -10.99
C HIS A 58 -3.23 -7.90 -11.39
N ARG A 59 -4.18 -7.92 -10.44
CA ARG A 59 -5.61 -8.11 -10.78
C ARG A 59 -6.10 -7.06 -11.77
N ASP A 60 -6.85 -7.48 -12.79
CA ASP A 60 -7.39 -6.64 -13.88
C ASP A 60 -8.25 -5.47 -13.34
N ARG A 61 -7.74 -4.23 -13.40
CA ARG A 61 -8.35 -3.04 -12.76
C ARG A 61 -9.02 -2.06 -13.72
N GLY A 62 -8.98 -2.33 -15.02
CA GLY A 62 -9.35 -1.31 -16.00
C GLY A 62 -8.40 -0.09 -15.95
N ARG A 63 -8.93 1.12 -16.16
CA ARG A 63 -8.13 2.35 -16.13
C ARG A 63 -7.85 2.80 -14.70
N ALA A 64 -6.63 3.27 -14.46
CA ALA A 64 -6.25 3.93 -13.21
C ALA A 64 -7.24 5.06 -12.87
N GLU A 65 -7.81 5.01 -11.68
CA GLU A 65 -8.69 6.04 -11.16
C GLU A 65 -7.86 7.12 -10.46
N THR A 66 -8.30 8.38 -10.56
CA THR A 66 -7.69 9.48 -9.82
C THR A 66 -8.54 9.80 -8.60
N PHE A 67 -8.01 9.53 -7.41
CA PHE A 67 -8.62 9.92 -6.15
C PHE A 67 -7.55 10.34 -5.13
N GLY A 68 -7.95 11.13 -4.14
CA GLY A 68 -7.07 11.64 -3.09
C GLY A 68 -6.97 10.71 -1.88
N ARG A 69 -6.15 11.10 -0.90
CA ARG A 69 -5.91 10.36 0.35
C ARG A 69 -7.19 9.94 1.07
N GLU A 70 -8.15 10.84 1.25
CA GLU A 70 -9.39 10.53 1.99
C GLU A 70 -10.21 9.40 1.35
N GLU A 71 -10.30 9.40 0.03
CA GLU A 71 -11.01 8.35 -0.72
C GLU A 71 -10.23 7.04 -0.69
N PHE A 72 -8.89 7.10 -0.73
CA PHE A 72 -8.04 5.92 -0.54
C PHE A 72 -8.29 5.26 0.82
N LEU A 73 -8.25 6.04 1.90
CA LEU A 73 -8.53 5.54 3.26
C LEU A 73 -9.95 4.96 3.37
N ARG A 74 -10.93 5.60 2.73
CA ARG A 74 -12.32 5.13 2.72
C ARG A 74 -12.48 3.79 1.99
N ARG A 75 -11.79 3.58 0.87
CA ARG A 75 -11.82 2.32 0.12
C ARG A 75 -11.18 1.19 0.93
N VAL A 76 -10.04 1.45 1.56
CA VAL A 76 -9.38 0.47 2.45
C VAL A 76 -10.25 0.13 3.65
N ALA A 77 -10.87 1.12 4.30
CA ALA A 77 -11.80 0.91 5.41
C ALA A 77 -12.98 0.01 5.01
N GLN A 78 -13.54 0.21 3.82
CA GLN A 78 -14.63 -0.63 3.29
C GLN A 78 -14.18 -2.07 3.01
N GLN A 79 -12.98 -2.26 2.45
CA GLN A 79 -12.45 -3.60 2.18
C GLN A 79 -12.10 -4.39 3.44
N THR A 80 -11.55 -3.72 4.44
CA THR A 80 -11.10 -4.36 5.70
C THR A 80 -12.22 -4.42 6.75
N GLY A 81 -13.36 -3.75 6.52
CA GLY A 81 -14.40 -3.56 7.54
C GLY A 81 -13.97 -2.67 8.71
N ALA A 82 -12.87 -1.93 8.56
CA ALA A 82 -12.29 -1.10 9.60
C ALA A 82 -12.98 0.27 9.72
N ARG A 83 -12.74 0.95 10.85
CA ARG A 83 -13.15 2.36 11.02
C ARG A 83 -12.15 3.27 10.29
N PRO A 84 -12.52 4.49 9.87
CA PRO A 84 -11.63 5.38 9.11
C PRO A 84 -10.27 5.64 9.78
N ARG A 85 -10.26 5.83 11.11
CA ARG A 85 -9.02 6.05 11.87
C ARG A 85 -8.12 4.81 11.90
N THR A 86 -8.72 3.62 11.91
CA THR A 86 -7.99 2.35 11.85
C THR A 86 -7.41 2.16 10.45
N ALA A 87 -8.19 2.46 9.40
CA ALA A 87 -7.72 2.38 8.02
C ALA A 87 -6.50 3.28 7.75
N GLU A 88 -6.41 4.46 8.36
CA GLU A 88 -5.22 5.31 8.25
C GLU A 88 -3.97 4.65 8.82
N TRP A 89 -4.10 4.06 10.02
CA TRP A 89 -3.02 3.31 10.65
C TRP A 89 -2.61 2.09 9.81
N ASP A 90 -3.61 1.34 9.33
CA ASP A 90 -3.44 0.16 8.48
C ASP A 90 -2.69 0.48 7.19
N VAL A 91 -3.12 1.56 6.52
CA VAL A 91 -2.48 2.05 5.30
C VAL A 91 -1.04 2.48 5.58
N GLY A 92 -0.80 3.21 6.66
CA GLY A 92 0.55 3.63 7.05
C GLY A 92 1.49 2.44 7.30
N ALA A 93 1.00 1.42 8.01
CA ALA A 93 1.78 0.21 8.31
C ALA A 93 2.19 -0.54 7.03
N VAL A 94 1.26 -0.72 6.10
CA VAL A 94 1.52 -1.42 4.84
C VAL A 94 2.39 -0.58 3.91
N LEU A 95 2.03 0.68 3.63
CA LEU A 95 2.73 1.51 2.65
C LEU A 95 4.15 1.88 3.10
N SER A 96 4.38 2.06 4.41
CA SER A 96 5.74 2.19 4.94
C SER A 96 6.56 0.92 4.76
N THR A 97 5.93 -0.26 4.82
CA THR A 97 6.61 -1.54 4.55
C THR A 97 6.88 -1.74 3.07
N VAL A 98 5.98 -1.28 2.19
CA VAL A 98 6.22 -1.22 0.74
C VAL A 98 7.38 -0.28 0.42
N ALA A 99 7.45 0.88 1.08
CA ALA A 99 8.55 1.84 0.94
C ALA A 99 9.92 1.21 1.28
N ASP A 100 9.99 0.30 2.26
CA ASP A 100 11.22 -0.43 2.58
C ASP A 100 11.59 -1.51 1.53
N ALA A 101 10.60 -1.98 0.75
CA ALA A 101 10.79 -3.04 -0.23
C ALA A 101 11.30 -2.51 -1.59
N VAL A 102 11.12 -1.21 -1.84
CA VAL A 102 11.51 -0.54 -3.09
C VAL A 102 12.73 0.36 -2.87
N SER A 103 13.44 0.69 -3.96
CA SER A 103 14.53 1.68 -3.90
C SER A 103 13.98 3.09 -3.70
N GLY A 104 14.78 3.98 -3.08
CA GLY A 104 14.41 5.39 -2.88
C GLY A 104 13.95 6.08 -4.16
N ASP A 105 14.73 5.98 -5.23
CA ASP A 105 14.40 6.61 -6.53
C ASP A 105 13.07 6.12 -7.11
N GLU A 106 12.75 4.83 -6.93
CA GLU A 106 11.49 4.24 -7.42
C GLU A 106 10.28 4.71 -6.60
N LEU A 107 10.47 4.86 -5.29
CA LEU A 107 9.46 5.44 -4.41
C LEU A 107 9.22 6.92 -4.73
N ASP A 108 10.29 7.70 -4.93
CA ASP A 108 10.19 9.12 -5.26
C ASP A 108 9.48 9.34 -6.60
N ASP A 109 9.81 8.51 -7.60
CA ASP A 109 9.13 8.47 -8.90
C ASP A 109 7.63 8.14 -8.77
N LEU A 110 7.25 7.22 -7.88
CA LEU A 110 5.87 6.87 -7.62
C LEU A 110 5.12 8.02 -6.93
N LEU A 111 5.72 8.59 -5.88
CA LEU A 111 5.15 9.71 -5.12
C LEU A 111 4.94 10.94 -6.00
N ALA A 112 5.85 11.21 -6.94
CA ALA A 112 5.71 12.32 -7.89
C ALA A 112 4.49 12.22 -8.82
N ARG A 113 3.87 11.04 -8.95
CA ARG A 113 2.65 10.81 -9.77
C ARG A 113 1.38 10.70 -8.92
N LEU A 114 1.52 10.69 -7.59
CA LEU A 114 0.41 10.69 -6.65
C LEU A 114 0.04 12.13 -6.25
N PRO A 115 -1.21 12.40 -5.83
CA PRO A 115 -1.60 13.71 -5.33
C PRO A 115 -0.92 13.97 -3.98
N ASN A 116 -0.86 15.25 -3.60
CA ASN A 116 -0.36 15.65 -2.29
C ASN A 116 -1.07 14.91 -1.14
N GLY A 117 -0.31 14.64 -0.08
CA GLY A 117 -0.75 13.91 1.11
C GLY A 117 -0.56 12.40 1.03
N TYR A 118 -0.06 11.85 -0.09
CA TYR A 118 0.30 10.44 -0.17
C TYR A 118 1.67 10.15 0.44
N ALA A 119 2.63 11.07 0.43
CA ALA A 119 3.97 10.80 0.94
C ALA A 119 3.93 10.44 2.43
N GLU A 120 3.07 11.12 3.19
CA GLU A 120 2.85 10.82 4.61
C GLU A 120 2.39 9.37 4.84
N LEU A 121 1.59 8.80 3.93
CA LEU A 121 1.13 7.41 4.03
C LEU A 121 2.28 6.41 3.84
N PHE A 122 3.32 6.77 3.08
CA PHE A 122 4.53 5.98 2.91
C PHE A 122 5.60 6.26 3.99
N GLY A 123 5.26 7.05 5.02
CA GLY A 123 6.21 7.45 6.08
C GLY A 123 7.27 8.44 5.60
N ARG A 124 7.00 9.16 4.50
CA ARG A 124 7.90 10.18 3.93
C ARG A 124 7.35 11.59 4.20
N PRO A 125 8.21 12.60 4.40
CA PRO A 125 7.77 13.98 4.40
C PRO A 125 7.27 14.36 3.00
N GLU A 126 6.26 15.22 2.92
CA GLU A 126 5.83 15.77 1.63
C GLU A 126 6.97 16.57 0.98
N PRO A 127 7.21 16.43 -0.33
CA PRO A 127 8.14 17.29 -1.03
C PRO A 127 7.61 18.73 -1.03
N GLY A 128 8.42 19.65 -0.51
CA GLY A 128 8.10 21.08 -0.40
C GLY A 128 8.20 21.85 -1.71
#